data_AF-A0A6M4XEL6-F1
#
_entry.id   AF-A0A6M4XEL6-F1
#
_cell.length_a   1.000
_cell.length_b   1.000
_cell.length_c   1.000
_cell.angle_alpha   90.00
_cell.angle_beta   90.00
_cell.angle_gamma   90.00
#
_symmetry.space_group_name_H-M   'P 1'
#
loop_
_entity.id
_entity.type
_entity.pdbx_description
1 polymer ?
#
loop_
_entity_poly.entity_id
_entity_poly.type
_entity_poly.pdbx_seq_one_letter_code
_entity_poly.pdbx_strand_id
1 'polypeptide(L)'
;MTGQRARRLEQLGMVWDAADAAFEENLAACRAYFEQHFTLCAPRTAVALGKPVGQFVSNLRRPGVLDRHPERAAALAAIDCDWNPAWPVTWQRHYAAVRELLRDEGGQTEVQPGVTVSGLDVGAWLARQRQPAVWQALADGQRERLEQLGIAPLSAAREAPAKPLKGGAGAFERGAGALVQYKARTGSVAVPRAHRERLEDGTEVRLGVWRSNMRSRRASLSDAQRQQLADLGLFD
;
A
#
# COMPACT_ATOMS: atom_id res chain seq x y z
N MET A 1 -35.48 -33.67 21.91
CA MET A 1 -36.25 -32.63 21.18
C MET A 1 -36.65 -33.17 19.82
N THR A 2 -37.91 -33.09 19.43
CA THR A 2 -38.41 -33.61 18.14
C THR A 2 -38.02 -32.71 16.96
N GLY A 3 -37.61 -33.30 15.84
CA GLY A 3 -37.08 -32.58 14.65
C GLY A 3 -38.03 -31.59 13.99
N GLN A 4 -39.33 -31.65 14.32
CA GLN A 4 -40.35 -30.72 13.80
C GLN A 4 -40.25 -29.32 14.42
N ARG A 5 -39.73 -29.20 15.65
CA ARG A 5 -39.51 -27.91 16.31
C ARG A 5 -38.28 -27.18 15.75
N ALA A 6 -37.22 -27.91 15.39
CA ALA A 6 -36.02 -27.36 14.76
C ALA A 6 -36.34 -26.75 13.38
N ARG A 7 -37.08 -27.47 12.52
CA ARG A 7 -37.47 -26.99 11.18
C ARG A 7 -38.33 -25.72 11.18
N ARG A 8 -39.21 -25.56 12.17
CA ARG A 8 -40.04 -24.34 12.31
C ARG A 8 -39.22 -23.12 12.73
N LEU A 9 -38.15 -23.33 13.48
CA LEU A 9 -37.25 -22.29 13.94
C LEU A 9 -36.22 -21.91 12.85
N GLU A 10 -35.80 -22.86 12.01
CA GLU A 10 -35.03 -22.58 10.76
C GLU A 10 -35.81 -21.69 9.79
N GLN A 11 -37.12 -21.93 9.60
CA GLN A 11 -37.98 -21.11 8.75
C GLN A 11 -38.18 -19.67 9.28
N LEU A 12 -37.87 -19.42 10.55
CA LEU A 12 -37.95 -18.10 11.18
C LEU A 12 -36.60 -17.35 11.19
N GLY A 13 -35.59 -17.86 10.47
CA GLY A 13 -34.27 -17.22 10.35
C GLY A 13 -33.41 -17.33 11.61
N MET A 14 -33.68 -18.32 12.47
CA MET A 14 -32.93 -18.51 13.71
C MET A 14 -31.51 -19.00 13.38
N VAL A 15 -30.48 -18.23 13.76
CA VAL A 15 -29.07 -18.62 13.62
C VAL A 15 -28.74 -19.63 14.71
N TRP A 16 -28.39 -20.86 14.33
CA TRP A 16 -28.21 -21.99 15.26
C TRP A 16 -26.81 -22.11 15.86
N ASP A 17 -25.83 -21.31 15.42
CA ASP A 17 -24.51 -21.24 16.06
C ASP A 17 -24.06 -19.78 16.23
N ALA A 18 -24.01 -19.33 17.48
CA ALA A 18 -23.50 -18.00 17.82
C ALA A 18 -22.03 -17.80 17.38
N ALA A 19 -21.26 -18.88 17.25
CA ALA A 19 -19.90 -18.84 16.75
C ALA A 19 -19.85 -18.51 15.25
N ASP A 20 -20.81 -19.00 14.46
CA ASP A 20 -20.90 -18.69 13.02
C ASP A 20 -21.33 -17.24 12.81
N ALA A 21 -22.34 -16.75 13.55
CA ALA A 21 -22.69 -15.33 13.53
C ALA A 21 -21.49 -14.44 13.88
N ALA A 22 -20.77 -14.77 14.96
CA ALA A 22 -19.58 -14.02 15.35
C ALA A 22 -18.47 -14.10 14.29
N PHE A 23 -18.30 -15.24 13.61
CA PHE A 23 -17.35 -15.38 12.52
C PHE A 23 -17.72 -14.46 11.35
N GLU A 24 -18.98 -14.47 10.91
CA GLU A 24 -19.46 -13.62 9.81
C GLU A 24 -19.30 -12.12 10.12
N GLU A 25 -19.60 -11.69 11.36
CA GLU A 25 -19.36 -10.31 11.78
C GLU A 25 -17.87 -9.92 11.72
N ASN A 26 -16.98 -10.82 12.16
CA ASN A 26 -15.55 -10.58 12.05
C ASN A 26 -15.08 -10.61 10.58
N LEU A 27 -15.68 -11.45 9.73
CA LEU A 27 -15.39 -11.51 8.31
C LEU A 27 -15.80 -10.20 7.61
N ALA A 28 -16.94 -9.62 7.95
CA ALA A 28 -17.35 -8.30 7.49
C ALA A 28 -16.36 -7.21 7.92
N ALA A 29 -15.88 -7.24 9.17
CA ALA A 29 -14.82 -6.34 9.62
C ALA A 29 -13.50 -6.56 8.87
N CYS A 30 -13.16 -7.81 8.51
CA CYS A 30 -11.99 -8.11 7.68
C CYS A 30 -12.12 -7.49 6.29
N ARG A 31 -13.29 -7.57 5.64
CA ARG A 31 -13.55 -6.92 4.34
C ARG A 31 -13.35 -5.42 4.42
N ALA A 32 -13.98 -4.76 5.41
CA ALA A 32 -13.85 -3.33 5.62
C ALA A 32 -12.39 -2.89 5.89
N TYR A 33 -11.64 -3.69 6.66
CA TYR A 33 -10.21 -3.45 6.87
C TYR A 33 -9.41 -3.61 5.57
N PHE A 34 -9.69 -4.66 4.80
CA PHE A 34 -9.00 -4.95 3.54
C PHE A 34 -9.22 -3.85 2.50
N GLU A 35 -10.43 -3.29 2.40
CA GLU A 35 -10.72 -2.17 1.49
C GLU A 35 -9.85 -0.93 1.76
N GLN A 36 -9.43 -0.72 3.01
CA GLN A 36 -8.64 0.44 3.42
C GLN A 36 -7.12 0.18 3.40
N HIS A 37 -6.72 -1.06 3.70
CA HIS A 37 -5.31 -1.40 3.94
C HIS A 37 -4.73 -2.41 2.96
N PHE A 38 -5.56 -2.99 2.08
CA PHE A 38 -5.18 -3.89 0.99
C PHE A 38 -4.47 -5.18 1.44
N THR A 39 -4.62 -5.55 2.71
CA THR A 39 -4.13 -6.81 3.28
C THR A 39 -4.85 -7.17 4.59
N LEU A 40 -5.01 -8.46 4.86
CA LEU A 40 -5.42 -9.02 6.15
C LEU A 40 -4.23 -9.38 7.05
N CYS A 41 -2.99 -9.14 6.61
CA CYS A 41 -1.79 -9.20 7.46
C CYS A 41 -1.72 -8.04 8.47
N ALA A 42 -2.85 -7.68 9.09
CA ALA A 42 -3.03 -6.54 9.97
C ALA A 42 -2.15 -6.58 11.25
N PRO A 43 -1.75 -5.42 11.81
CA PRO A 43 -1.20 -5.34 13.17
C PRO A 43 -2.16 -5.95 14.18
N ARG A 44 -1.65 -6.53 15.28
CA ARG A 44 -2.49 -7.19 16.30
C ARG A 44 -3.55 -6.27 16.91
N THR A 45 -3.25 -4.97 17.00
CA THR A 45 -4.11 -3.91 17.53
C THR A 45 -5.13 -3.39 16.52
N ALA A 46 -5.13 -3.87 15.28
CA ALA A 46 -6.04 -3.40 14.25
C ALA A 46 -7.50 -3.71 14.59
N VAL A 47 -8.34 -2.70 14.44
CA VAL A 47 -9.79 -2.75 14.67
C VAL A 47 -10.49 -2.19 13.42
N ALA A 48 -11.58 -2.84 13.01
CA ALA A 48 -12.50 -2.32 12.01
C ALA A 48 -13.93 -2.71 12.41
N LEU A 49 -14.89 -1.82 12.16
CA LEU A 49 -16.31 -2.01 12.57
C LEU A 49 -16.47 -2.41 14.05
N GLY A 50 -15.60 -1.89 14.93
CA GLY A 50 -15.58 -2.24 16.36
C GLY A 50 -15.09 -3.67 16.68
N LYS A 51 -14.61 -4.43 15.69
CA LYS A 51 -14.10 -5.80 15.86
C LYS A 51 -12.56 -5.84 15.80
N PRO A 52 -11.90 -6.69 16.61
CA PRO A 52 -10.44 -6.76 16.68
C PRO A 52 -9.85 -7.61 15.54
N VAL A 53 -9.90 -7.11 14.30
CA VAL A 53 -9.44 -7.79 13.08
C VAL A 53 -8.03 -8.38 13.22
N GLY A 54 -7.09 -7.60 13.77
CA GLY A 54 -5.70 -8.04 13.94
C GLY A 54 -5.56 -9.29 14.81
N GLN A 55 -6.26 -9.29 15.95
CA GLN A 55 -6.28 -10.41 16.88
C GLN A 55 -7.02 -11.62 16.30
N PHE A 56 -8.17 -11.37 15.65
CA PHE A 56 -9.00 -12.39 15.03
C PHE A 56 -8.22 -13.17 13.97
N VAL A 57 -7.67 -12.49 12.96
CA VAL A 57 -6.91 -13.14 11.89
C VAL A 57 -5.64 -13.81 12.45
N SER A 58 -4.95 -13.17 13.41
CA SER A 58 -3.78 -13.78 14.06
C SER A 58 -4.09 -15.08 14.80
N ASN A 59 -5.28 -15.24 15.37
CA ASN A 59 -5.69 -16.48 16.03
C ASN A 59 -5.97 -17.58 15.00
N LEU A 60 -6.61 -17.23 13.88
CA LEU A 60 -6.96 -18.19 12.83
C LEU A 60 -5.74 -18.72 12.05
N ARG A 61 -4.61 -18.00 12.05
CA ARG A 61 -3.34 -18.49 11.48
C ARG A 61 -2.66 -19.58 12.31
N ARG A 62 -3.08 -19.80 13.57
CA ARG A 62 -2.41 -20.79 14.43
C ARG A 62 -2.65 -22.20 13.87
N PRO A 63 -1.62 -23.07 13.83
CA PRO A 63 -1.78 -24.45 13.37
C PRO A 63 -2.91 -25.15 14.13
N GLY A 64 -3.74 -25.92 13.43
CA GLY A 64 -4.83 -26.69 14.01
C GLY A 64 -6.15 -25.94 14.24
N VAL A 65 -6.15 -24.60 14.23
CA VAL A 65 -7.37 -23.82 14.55
C VAL A 65 -8.45 -23.96 13.48
N LEU A 66 -8.06 -24.11 12.22
CA LEU A 66 -8.98 -24.18 11.08
C LEU A 66 -9.20 -25.61 10.56
N ASP A 67 -8.61 -26.63 11.17
CA ASP A 67 -8.66 -28.02 10.66
C ASP A 67 -10.10 -28.56 10.54
N ARG A 68 -10.98 -28.14 11.45
CA ARG A 68 -12.41 -28.50 11.45
C ARG A 68 -13.30 -27.49 10.71
N HIS A 69 -12.70 -26.40 10.21
CA HIS A 69 -13.39 -25.28 9.58
C HIS A 69 -12.66 -24.78 8.32
N PRO A 70 -12.41 -25.65 7.31
CA PRO A 70 -11.72 -25.26 6.08
C PRO A 70 -12.47 -24.16 5.32
N GLU A 71 -13.80 -24.08 5.45
CA GLU A 71 -14.63 -23.02 4.88
C GLU A 71 -14.25 -21.63 5.40
N ARG A 72 -13.83 -21.52 6.66
CA ARG A 72 -13.39 -20.25 7.26
C ARG A 72 -12.05 -19.79 6.69
N ALA A 73 -11.14 -20.72 6.40
CA ALA A 73 -9.90 -20.43 5.70
C ALA A 73 -10.17 -19.92 4.27
N ALA A 74 -11.09 -20.59 3.56
CA ALA A 74 -11.50 -20.21 2.21
C ALA A 74 -12.17 -18.82 2.17
N ALA A 75 -13.01 -18.50 3.16
CA ALA A 75 -13.65 -17.20 3.27
C ALA A 75 -12.65 -16.05 3.46
N LEU A 76 -11.59 -16.25 4.24
CA LEU A 76 -10.50 -15.28 4.38
C LEU A 76 -9.65 -15.17 3.11
N ALA A 77 -9.35 -16.30 2.47
CA ALA A 77 -8.60 -16.34 1.21
C ALA A 77 -9.33 -15.65 0.05
N ALA A 78 -10.66 -15.67 0.07
CA ALA A 78 -11.49 -14.92 -0.89
C ALA A 78 -11.41 -13.40 -0.69
N ILE A 79 -10.99 -12.92 0.48
CA ILE A 79 -10.76 -11.49 0.75
C ILE A 79 -9.32 -11.13 0.41
N ASP A 80 -8.37 -11.89 0.94
CA ASP A 80 -6.94 -11.70 0.72
C ASP A 80 -6.28 -13.06 0.55
N CYS A 81 -5.83 -13.39 -0.66
CA CYS A 81 -5.13 -14.65 -0.91
C CYS A 81 -3.86 -14.80 -0.07
N ASP A 82 -3.29 -13.68 0.39
CA ASP A 82 -2.08 -13.63 1.22
C ASP A 82 -2.39 -13.44 2.71
N TRP A 83 -3.62 -13.73 3.14
CA TRP A 83 -4.00 -13.59 4.55
C TRP A 83 -3.17 -14.49 5.47
N ASN A 84 -2.66 -15.64 5.01
CA ASN A 84 -1.80 -16.56 5.76
C ASN A 84 -0.56 -16.94 4.95
N PRO A 85 0.44 -16.04 4.83
CA PRO A 85 1.61 -16.27 4.00
C PRO A 85 2.58 -17.27 4.62
N ALA A 86 3.37 -17.95 3.78
CA ALA A 86 4.45 -18.85 4.22
C ALA A 86 5.69 -18.13 4.77
N TRP A 87 5.71 -16.80 4.74
CA TRP A 87 6.78 -15.92 5.22
C TRP A 87 6.25 -14.97 6.31
N PRO A 88 7.09 -14.14 6.96
CA PRO A 88 6.63 -13.28 8.04
C PRO A 88 5.48 -12.35 7.63
N VAL A 89 4.40 -12.34 8.42
CA VAL A 89 3.21 -11.46 8.19
C VAL A 89 3.58 -9.98 8.16
N THR A 90 4.65 -9.59 8.86
CA THR A 90 5.18 -8.23 8.84
C THR A 90 5.77 -7.87 7.48
N TRP A 91 6.46 -8.81 6.82
CA TRP A 91 6.95 -8.62 5.45
C TRP A 91 5.78 -8.47 4.49
N GLN A 92 4.77 -9.35 4.59
CA GLN A 92 3.59 -9.29 3.72
C GLN A 92 2.83 -7.98 3.86
N ARG A 93 2.74 -7.44 5.08
CA ARG A 93 2.11 -6.14 5.34
C ARG A 93 2.85 -4.99 4.65
N HIS A 94 4.18 -4.95 4.72
CA HIS A 94 4.96 -3.91 4.03
C HIS A 94 4.87 -4.08 2.51
N TYR A 95 4.91 -5.31 2.01
CA TYR A 95 4.73 -5.60 0.59
C TYR A 95 3.37 -5.07 0.08
N ALA A 96 2.27 -5.37 0.78
CA ALA A 96 0.94 -4.88 0.39
C ALA A 96 0.89 -3.34 0.35
N ALA A 97 1.54 -2.68 1.30
CA ALA A 97 1.63 -1.23 1.37
C ALA A 97 2.46 -0.64 0.20
N VAL A 98 3.58 -1.27 -0.17
CA VAL A 98 4.37 -0.90 -1.37
C VAL A 98 3.59 -1.15 -2.65
N ARG A 99 2.93 -2.31 -2.77
CA ARG A 99 2.10 -2.66 -3.93
C ARG A 99 1.02 -1.61 -4.17
N GLU A 100 0.31 -1.20 -3.13
CA GLU A 100 -0.72 -0.19 -3.27
C GLU A 100 -0.14 1.17 -3.66
N LEU A 101 0.95 1.59 -3.00
CA LEU A 101 1.62 2.84 -3.34
C LEU A 101 2.02 2.89 -4.83
N LEU A 102 2.58 1.80 -5.35
CA LEU A 102 3.03 1.72 -6.74
C LEU A 102 1.87 1.55 -7.74
N ARG A 103 0.75 0.94 -7.33
CA ARG A 103 -0.45 0.81 -8.17
C ARG A 103 -1.01 2.18 -8.55
N ASP A 104 -1.03 3.10 -7.59
CA ASP A 104 -1.54 4.47 -7.79
C ASP A 104 -0.64 5.35 -8.69
N GLU A 105 0.61 4.94 -8.89
CA GLU A 105 1.65 5.73 -9.57
C GLU A 105 2.17 5.04 -10.85
N GLY A 106 1.51 3.97 -11.31
CA GLY A 106 1.88 3.26 -12.54
C GLY A 106 3.27 2.62 -12.49
N GLY A 107 3.78 2.32 -11.29
CA GLY A 107 5.09 1.68 -11.08
C GLY A 107 6.31 2.55 -11.35
N GLN A 108 6.16 3.86 -11.58
CA GLN A 108 7.28 4.74 -11.96
C GLN A 108 7.92 5.53 -10.81
N THR A 109 7.45 5.34 -9.58
CA THR A 109 7.93 6.13 -8.43
C THR A 109 9.06 5.45 -7.69
N GLU A 110 10.13 6.22 -7.50
CA GLU A 110 11.18 5.87 -6.57
C GLU A 110 10.69 6.07 -5.13
N VAL A 111 10.49 4.96 -4.40
CA VAL A 111 10.08 4.99 -2.98
C VAL A 111 11.32 5.22 -2.11
N GLN A 112 11.53 6.47 -1.72
CA GLN A 112 12.64 6.90 -0.86
C GLN A 112 12.41 6.57 0.62
N PRO A 113 13.45 6.31 1.43
CA PRO A 113 13.32 6.14 2.88
C PRO A 113 12.53 7.27 3.56
N GLY A 114 11.69 6.92 4.54
CA GLY A 114 10.79 7.86 5.22
C GLY A 114 9.40 8.00 4.58
N VAL A 115 9.19 7.45 3.37
CA VAL A 115 7.84 7.32 2.80
C VAL A 115 7.06 6.31 3.64
N THR A 116 5.93 6.76 4.20
CA THR A 116 5.08 5.91 5.04
C THR A 116 3.71 5.64 4.42
N VAL A 117 3.22 4.41 4.59
CA VAL A 117 1.87 3.99 4.22
C VAL A 117 1.25 3.28 5.42
N SER A 118 0.10 3.78 5.90
CA SER A 118 -0.53 3.28 7.14
C SER A 118 0.43 3.21 8.34
N GLY A 119 1.35 4.18 8.45
CA GLY A 119 2.35 4.25 9.53
C GLY A 119 3.57 3.33 9.38
N LEU A 120 3.70 2.61 8.25
CA LEU A 120 4.85 1.77 7.94
C LEU A 120 5.82 2.53 7.05
N ASP A 121 7.11 2.64 7.43
CA ASP A 121 8.16 3.19 6.56
C ASP A 121 8.50 2.19 5.45
N VAL A 122 7.71 2.27 4.37
CA VAL A 122 7.82 1.39 3.21
C VAL A 122 9.06 1.71 2.39
N GLY A 123 9.56 2.95 2.43
CA GLY A 123 10.78 3.34 1.73
C GLY A 123 12.03 2.75 2.35
N ALA A 124 12.19 2.85 3.67
CA ALA A 124 13.31 2.25 4.38
C ALA A 124 13.25 0.72 4.29
N TRP A 125 12.04 0.14 4.41
CA TRP A 125 11.84 -1.28 4.20
C TRP A 125 12.23 -1.73 2.80
N LEU A 126 11.81 -1.01 1.75
CA LEU A 126 12.14 -1.35 0.37
C LEU A 126 13.63 -1.23 0.07
N ALA A 127 14.26 -0.14 0.52
CA ALA A 127 15.70 0.05 0.40
C ALA A 127 16.48 -1.12 1.03
N ARG A 128 16.03 -1.61 2.18
CA ARG A 128 16.58 -2.81 2.82
C ARG A 128 16.35 -4.07 1.98
N GLN A 129 15.16 -4.30 1.44
CA GLN A 129 14.89 -5.49 0.61
C GLN A 129 15.83 -5.58 -0.59
N ARG A 130 16.16 -4.43 -1.20
CA ARG A 130 17.03 -4.36 -2.38
C ARG A 130 18.52 -4.60 -2.08
N GLN A 131 18.95 -4.66 -0.82
CA GLN A 131 20.35 -4.97 -0.49
C GLN A 131 20.69 -6.40 -0.93
N PRO A 132 21.85 -6.66 -1.58
CA PRO A 132 22.18 -7.98 -2.10
C PRO A 132 22.07 -9.12 -1.08
N ALA A 133 22.58 -8.91 0.13
CA ALA A 133 22.52 -9.91 1.21
C ALA A 133 21.07 -10.23 1.63
N VAL A 134 20.20 -9.21 1.68
CA VAL A 134 18.79 -9.37 2.02
C VAL A 134 18.05 -10.03 0.86
N TRP A 135 18.28 -9.57 -0.37
CA TRP A 135 17.65 -10.09 -1.57
C TRP A 135 17.92 -11.58 -1.77
N GLN A 136 19.16 -12.04 -1.54
CA GLN A 136 19.50 -13.46 -1.64
C GLN A 136 18.85 -14.31 -0.55
N ALA A 137 18.55 -13.73 0.61
CA ALA A 137 17.87 -14.41 1.72
C ALA A 137 16.34 -14.40 1.60
N LEU A 138 15.76 -13.72 0.61
CA LEU A 138 14.32 -13.75 0.35
C LEU A 138 13.90 -15.12 -0.17
N ALA A 139 12.78 -15.62 0.34
CA ALA A 139 12.11 -16.78 -0.24
C ALA A 139 11.69 -16.49 -1.69
N ASP A 140 11.61 -17.52 -2.53
CA ASP A 140 11.32 -17.37 -3.96
C ASP A 140 10.03 -16.56 -4.21
N GLY A 141 8.95 -16.91 -3.51
CA GLY A 141 7.69 -16.17 -3.59
C GLY A 141 7.76 -14.71 -3.12
N GLN A 142 8.68 -14.36 -2.20
CA GLN A 142 8.91 -12.96 -1.81
C GLN A 142 9.64 -12.18 -2.91
N ARG A 143 10.61 -12.83 -3.57
CA ARG A 143 11.41 -12.26 -4.66
C ARG A 143 10.54 -12.00 -5.89
N GLU A 144 9.80 -13.02 -6.33
CA GLU A 144 8.87 -12.93 -7.47
C GLU A 144 7.88 -11.78 -7.29
N ARG A 145 7.34 -11.61 -6.08
CA ARG A 145 6.41 -10.52 -5.75
C ARG A 145 7.01 -9.14 -5.89
N LEU A 146 8.26 -8.95 -5.46
CA LEU A 146 8.97 -7.69 -5.62
C LEU A 146 9.27 -7.44 -7.11
N GLU A 147 9.70 -8.46 -7.84
CA GLU A 147 9.98 -8.38 -9.27
C GLU A 147 8.73 -8.04 -10.10
N GLN A 148 7.56 -8.58 -9.73
CA GLN A 148 6.26 -8.21 -10.33
C GLN A 148 5.91 -6.72 -10.18
N LEU A 149 6.47 -6.05 -9.16
CA LEU A 149 6.34 -4.61 -8.97
C LEU A 149 7.47 -3.81 -9.63
N GLY A 150 8.34 -4.47 -10.42
CA GLY A 150 9.51 -3.84 -11.05
C GLY A 150 10.65 -3.54 -10.08
N ILE A 151 10.64 -4.12 -8.88
CA ILE A 151 11.69 -3.92 -7.88
C ILE A 151 12.81 -4.94 -8.16
N ALA A 152 14.04 -4.44 -8.22
CA ALA A 152 15.25 -5.24 -8.45
C ALA A 152 16.29 -4.98 -7.35
N PRO A 153 17.20 -5.94 -7.07
CA PRO A 153 18.28 -5.74 -6.12
C PRO A 153 19.20 -4.61 -6.60
N LEU A 154 19.85 -3.95 -5.65
CA LEU A 154 20.97 -3.07 -5.94
C LEU A 154 22.10 -3.92 -6.54
N SER A 155 22.59 -3.57 -7.72
CA SER A 155 23.76 -4.24 -8.28
C SER A 155 24.96 -4.02 -7.36
N ALA A 156 25.68 -5.09 -7.03
CA ALA A 156 26.89 -5.04 -6.19
C ALA A 156 28.03 -4.19 -6.79
N ALA A 157 27.89 -3.70 -8.02
CA ALA A 157 28.82 -2.80 -8.66
C ALA A 157 28.40 -1.33 -8.48
N ARG A 158 29.12 -0.66 -7.57
CA ARG A 158 29.59 0.74 -7.62
C ARG A 158 28.85 1.78 -6.76
N GLU A 159 29.51 2.13 -5.64
CA GLU A 159 29.67 3.53 -5.21
C GLU A 159 30.45 4.29 -6.31
N ALA A 160 29.71 4.89 -7.24
CA ALA A 160 30.10 6.00 -8.12
C ALA A 160 28.78 6.52 -8.71
N PRO A 161 28.68 7.81 -9.08
CA PRO A 161 27.40 8.49 -9.20
C PRO A 161 26.49 7.72 -10.13
N ALA A 162 25.30 7.40 -9.63
CA ALA A 162 24.27 6.71 -10.39
C ALA A 162 24.13 7.41 -11.75
N LYS A 163 24.38 6.68 -12.84
CA LYS A 163 23.92 7.12 -14.16
C LYS A 163 22.41 7.32 -14.01
N PRO A 164 21.86 8.49 -14.37
CA PRO A 164 20.45 8.75 -14.14
C PRO A 164 19.64 7.72 -14.93
N LEU A 165 18.86 6.92 -14.21
CA LEU A 165 17.69 6.29 -14.80
C LEU A 165 16.85 7.43 -15.38
N LYS A 166 16.62 7.37 -16.70
CA LYS A 166 15.72 8.28 -17.43
C LYS A 166 14.32 8.16 -16.81
N GLY A 167 14.04 8.93 -15.75
CA GLY A 167 12.77 8.83 -15.03
C GLY A 167 12.65 9.76 -13.82
N GLY A 168 13.70 9.91 -13.00
CA GLY A 168 13.68 10.79 -11.81
C GLY A 168 13.73 12.30 -12.15
N ALA A 169 14.66 12.67 -13.04
CA ALA A 169 14.68 13.93 -13.79
C ALA A 169 13.51 14.04 -14.80
N GLY A 170 12.69 13.00 -14.93
CA GLY A 170 11.46 13.12 -15.72
C GLY A 170 10.33 13.66 -14.84
N ALA A 171 10.16 13.08 -13.66
CA ALA A 171 9.01 13.37 -12.80
C ALA A 171 9.08 14.76 -12.14
N PHE A 172 10.27 15.19 -11.71
CA PHE A 172 10.45 16.55 -11.18
C PHE A 172 10.22 17.59 -12.29
N GLU A 173 10.87 17.43 -13.44
CA GLU A 173 10.74 18.33 -14.58
C GLU A 173 9.32 18.38 -15.15
N ARG A 174 8.61 17.24 -15.22
CA ARG A 174 7.19 17.20 -15.61
C ARG A 174 6.29 17.89 -14.59
N GLY A 175 6.54 17.69 -13.30
CA GLY A 175 5.79 18.37 -12.24
C GLY A 175 6.03 19.89 -12.22
N ALA A 176 7.29 20.31 -12.44
CA ALA A 176 7.66 21.71 -12.58
C ALA A 176 7.05 22.33 -13.84
N GLY A 177 7.09 21.63 -14.97
CA GLY A 177 6.44 22.04 -16.22
C GLY A 177 4.92 22.16 -16.07
N ALA A 178 4.27 21.21 -15.40
CA ALA A 178 2.85 21.27 -15.09
C ALA A 178 2.51 22.45 -14.16
N LEU A 179 3.38 22.76 -13.19
CA LEU A 179 3.21 23.93 -12.34
C LEU A 179 3.37 25.24 -13.12
N VAL A 180 4.34 25.32 -14.05
CA VAL A 180 4.52 26.46 -14.97
C VAL A 180 3.25 26.66 -15.81
N GLN A 181 2.75 25.60 -16.43
CA GLN A 181 1.53 25.64 -17.25
C GLN A 181 0.31 26.09 -16.45
N TYR A 182 0.10 25.49 -15.26
CA TYR A 182 -1.00 25.86 -14.38
C TYR A 182 -0.89 27.32 -13.90
N LYS A 183 0.32 27.78 -13.54
CA LYS A 183 0.58 29.16 -13.12
C LYS A 183 0.35 30.14 -14.26
N ALA A 184 0.78 29.82 -15.48
CA ALA A 184 0.54 30.64 -16.66
C ALA A 184 -0.96 30.77 -16.95
N ARG A 185 -1.74 29.69 -16.76
CA ARG A 185 -3.18 29.66 -17.00
C ARG A 185 -4.01 30.32 -15.90
N THR A 186 -3.61 30.19 -14.63
CA THR A 186 -4.44 30.60 -13.48
C THR A 186 -3.87 31.77 -12.67
N GLY A 187 -2.62 32.15 -12.92
CA GLY A 187 -1.89 33.15 -12.13
C GLY A 187 -1.48 32.69 -10.74
N SER A 188 -1.76 31.44 -10.34
CA SER A 188 -1.54 30.94 -8.98
C SER A 188 -0.84 29.58 -8.96
N VAL A 189 -0.12 29.31 -7.88
CA VAL A 189 0.45 27.99 -7.56
C VAL A 189 -0.36 27.25 -6.49
N ALA A 190 -1.53 27.79 -6.10
CA ALA A 190 -2.47 27.14 -5.20
C ALA A 190 -3.30 26.11 -5.99
N VAL A 191 -2.77 24.89 -6.06
CA VAL A 191 -3.38 23.79 -6.81
C VAL A 191 -4.23 22.93 -5.87
N PRO A 192 -5.54 22.72 -6.13
CA PRO A 192 -6.38 21.80 -5.36
C PRO A 192 -5.80 20.38 -5.33
N ARG A 193 -5.90 19.67 -4.20
CA ARG A 193 -5.25 18.35 -4.02
C ARG A 193 -5.64 17.32 -5.08
N ALA A 194 -6.89 17.34 -5.55
CA ALA A 194 -7.40 16.41 -6.57
C ALA A 194 -7.09 16.83 -8.02
N HIS A 195 -6.51 18.01 -8.24
CA HIS A 195 -6.28 18.56 -9.58
C HIS A 195 -5.28 17.73 -10.39
N ARG A 196 -5.64 17.49 -11.66
CA ARG A 196 -4.82 16.86 -12.69
C ARG A 196 -4.55 17.87 -13.78
N GLU A 197 -3.29 18.13 -14.07
CA GLU A 197 -2.84 19.01 -15.15
C GLU A 197 -2.36 18.14 -16.31
N ARG A 198 -2.91 18.35 -17.50
CA ARG A 198 -2.49 17.65 -18.72
C ARG A 198 -1.50 18.52 -19.49
N LEU A 199 -0.30 18.02 -19.69
CA LEU A 199 0.77 18.67 -20.44
C LEU A 199 0.51 18.59 -21.96
N GLU A 200 1.19 19.45 -22.73
CA GLU A 200 1.10 19.52 -24.19
C GLU A 200 1.49 18.21 -24.90
N ASP A 201 2.38 17.42 -24.27
CA ASP A 201 2.76 16.08 -24.75
C ASP A 201 1.71 15.00 -24.46
N GLY A 202 0.57 15.38 -23.87
CA GLY A 202 -0.53 14.50 -23.52
C GLY A 202 -0.40 13.83 -22.15
N THR A 203 0.71 14.03 -21.42
CA THR A 203 0.95 13.44 -20.10
C THR A 203 0.07 14.10 -19.03
N GLU A 204 -0.57 13.30 -18.18
CA GLU A 204 -1.32 13.81 -17.02
C GLU A 204 -0.49 13.79 -15.74
N VAL A 205 -0.45 14.92 -15.05
CA VAL A 205 0.25 15.11 -13.77
C VAL A 205 -0.76 15.44 -12.68
N ARG A 206 -0.79 14.68 -11.58
CA ARG A 206 -1.58 15.00 -10.37
C ARG A 206 -0.96 16.17 -9.61
N LEU A 207 -1.05 17.38 -10.18
CA LEU A 207 -0.30 18.55 -9.76
C LEU A 207 -0.58 18.96 -8.30
N GLY A 208 -1.81 18.75 -7.81
CA GLY A 208 -2.16 19.02 -6.41
C GLY A 208 -1.41 18.13 -5.40
N VAL A 209 -1.21 16.87 -5.76
CA VAL A 209 -0.44 15.90 -4.96
C VAL A 209 1.05 16.19 -5.06
N TRP A 210 1.55 16.42 -6.28
CA TRP A 210 2.95 16.76 -6.52
C TRP A 210 3.37 18.02 -5.74
N ARG A 211 2.55 19.08 -5.78
CA ARG A 211 2.74 20.31 -5.01
C ARG A 211 2.87 20.05 -3.51
N SER A 212 1.97 19.23 -2.96
CA SER A 212 1.98 18.85 -1.54
C SER A 212 3.26 18.09 -1.18
N ASN A 213 3.71 17.18 -2.05
CA ASN A 213 4.92 16.40 -1.86
C ASN A 213 6.19 17.25 -1.95
N MET A 214 6.26 18.23 -2.85
CA MET A 214 7.39 19.16 -2.93
C MET A 214 7.52 20.00 -1.66
N ARG A 215 6.40 20.48 -1.09
CA ARG A 215 6.39 21.22 0.18
C ARG A 215 6.83 20.37 1.36
N SER A 216 6.35 19.13 1.48
CA SER A 216 6.78 18.24 2.58
C SER A 216 8.24 17.84 2.46
N ARG A 217 8.80 17.81 1.25
CA ARG A 217 10.18 17.40 0.96
C ARG A 217 11.18 18.55 0.81
N ARG A 218 10.83 19.81 1.12
CA ARG A 218 11.69 21.01 0.95
C ARG A 218 13.13 20.80 1.46
N ALA A 219 13.28 20.18 2.64
CA ALA A 219 14.59 19.91 3.26
C ALA A 219 15.43 18.85 2.52
N SER A 220 14.78 17.92 1.80
CA SER A 220 15.42 16.80 1.08
C SER A 220 15.72 17.07 -0.39
N LEU A 221 15.24 18.19 -0.95
CA LEU A 221 15.51 18.60 -2.33
C LEU A 221 16.97 19.02 -2.51
N SER A 222 17.49 19.02 -3.74
CA SER A 222 18.76 19.67 -4.02
C SER A 222 18.62 21.19 -4.00
N ASP A 223 19.73 21.92 -3.84
CA ASP A 223 19.70 23.40 -3.88
C ASP A 223 19.15 23.92 -5.21
N ALA A 224 19.52 23.28 -6.33
CA ALA A 224 19.00 23.63 -7.65
C ALA A 224 17.47 23.44 -7.75
N GLN A 225 16.93 22.33 -7.22
CA GLN A 225 15.49 22.08 -7.23
C GLN A 225 14.73 23.03 -6.30
N ARG A 226 15.32 23.38 -5.14
CA ARG A 226 14.77 24.38 -4.23
C ARG A 226 14.68 25.75 -4.89
N GLN A 227 15.76 26.18 -5.54
CA GLN A 227 15.81 27.47 -6.23
C GLN A 227 14.76 27.52 -7.35
N GLN A 228 14.70 26.48 -8.20
CA GLN A 228 13.71 26.42 -9.28
C GLN A 228 12.26 26.51 -8.75
N LEU A 229 11.94 25.82 -7.66
CA LEU A 229 10.61 25.88 -7.07
C LEU A 229 10.31 27.20 -6.35
N ALA A 230 11.33 27.85 -5.80
CA ALA A 230 11.21 29.21 -5.26
C ALA A 230 10.93 30.23 -6.38
N ASP A 231 11.63 30.13 -7.51
CA ASP A 231 11.39 30.98 -8.69
C ASP A 231 9.96 30.81 -9.24
N LEU A 232 9.41 29.59 -9.14
CA LEU A 232 8.01 29.31 -9.48
C LEU A 232 7.01 29.85 -8.43
N GLY A 233 7.47 30.28 -7.26
CA GLY A 233 6.65 30.80 -6.16
C GLY A 233 6.01 29.71 -5.30
N LEU A 234 6.50 28.47 -5.37
CA LEU A 234 5.99 27.35 -4.56
C LEU A 234 6.55 27.36 -3.13
N PHE A 235 7.77 27.85 -2.99
CA PHE A 235 8.44 28.09 -1.71
C PHE A 235 8.61 29.59 -1.50
N ASP A 236 8.39 30.01 -0.26
CA ASP A 236 8.71 31.36 0.21
C ASP A 236 10.21 31.52 0.41
#